data_AF-A0A0K0D8R6-F1
#
_entry.id   AF-A0A0K0D8R6-F1
#
_cell.length_a   1.000
_cell.length_b   1.000
_cell.length_c   1.000
_cell.angle_alpha   90.00
_cell.angle_beta   90.00
_cell.angle_gamma   90.00
#
_symmetry.space_group_name_H-M   'P 1'
#
loop_
_entity.id
_entity.type
_entity.pdbx_description
1 polymer ?
#
loop_
_entity_poly.entity_id
_entity_poly.type
_entity_poly.pdbx_seq_one_letter_code
_entity_poly.pdbx_strand_id
1 'polypeptide(L)' 'MLADFDKACWMIGLRLNLTKTMFMKGGLDSYAPFTLNGMDISECSSYVYLGREINMMNDLTQELSRRKRAT' A
#
# COMPACT_ATOMS: atom_id res chain seq x y z
N MET A 1 1.09 4.38 -11.39
CA MET A 1 0.24 3.93 -10.28
C MET A 1 0.46 4.76 -9.01
N LEU A 2 1.64 4.71 -8.37
CA LEU A 2 1.93 5.56 -7.20
C LEU A 2 2.05 7.05 -7.58
N ALA A 3 2.79 7.39 -8.62
CA ALA A 3 2.85 8.79 -9.11
C ALA A 3 1.46 9.37 -9.45
N ASP A 4 0.54 8.53 -9.95
CA ASP A 4 -0.84 8.94 -10.22
C ASP A 4 -1.65 9.11 -8.94
N PHE A 5 -1.42 8.25 -7.95
CA PHE A 5 -2.02 8.35 -6.61
C PHE A 5 -1.52 9.61 -5.88
N ASP A 6 -0.23 9.91 -5.91
CA ASP A 6 0.38 11.13 -5.35
C ASP A 6 -0.28 12.37 -5.95
N LYS A 7 -0.38 12.41 -7.28
CA LYS A 7 -1.02 13.50 -8.01
C LYS A 7 -2.49 13.64 -7.63
N ALA A 8 -3.22 12.53 -7.50
CA ALA A 8 -4.62 12.55 -7.08
C ALA A 8 -4.76 13.06 -5.65
N CYS A 9 -3.92 12.61 -4.71
CA CYS A 9 -3.88 13.09 -3.33
C CYS A 9 -3.65 14.60 -3.28
N TRP A 10 -2.71 15.11 -4.07
CA TRP A 10 -2.45 16.53 -4.20
C TRP A 10 -3.70 17.29 -4.70
N MET A 11 -4.35 16.78 -5.74
CA MET A 11 -5.53 17.42 -6.34
C MET A 11 -6.72 17.51 -5.37
N ILE A 12 -6.93 16.48 -4.54
CA ILE A 12 -8.05 16.46 -3.58
C ILE A 12 -7.68 17.04 -2.21
N GLY A 13 -6.43 17.49 -2.03
CA GLY A 13 -5.93 18.02 -0.76
C GLY A 13 -5.79 16.96 0.35
N LEU A 14 -5.66 15.69 -0.02
CA LEU A 14 -5.47 14.60 0.94
C LEU A 14 -4.07 14.68 1.54
N ARG A 15 -4.00 14.87 2.87
CA ARG A 15 -2.75 14.91 3.63
C ARG A 15 -2.55 13.59 4.37
N LEU A 16 -1.60 12.79 3.90
CA LEU A 16 -1.22 11.52 4.52
C LEU A 16 -0.15 11.72 5.60
N ASN A 17 -0.20 10.91 6.66
CA ASN A 17 0.85 10.86 7.67
C ASN A 17 1.83 9.74 7.29
N LEU A 18 2.88 10.08 6.54
CA LEU A 18 3.78 9.09 5.96
C LEU A 18 4.59 8.28 6.97
N THR A 19 4.78 8.78 8.19
CA THR A 19 5.46 8.01 9.26
C THR A 19 4.55 6.96 9.89
N LYS A 20 3.23 7.12 9.78
CA LYS A 20 2.23 6.14 10.25
C LYS A 20 1.67 5.27 9.13
N THR A 21 1.76 5.74 7.89
CA THR A 21 1.31 4.99 6.72
C THR A 21 2.40 4.00 6.33
N MET A 22 2.06 2.72 6.32
CA MET A 22 2.89 1.67 5.74
C MET A 22 2.26 1.18 4.44
N PHE A 23 3.10 0.88 3.47
CA PHE A 23 2.66 0.31 2.20
C PHE A 23 2.84 -1.20 2.19
N MET A 24 1.92 -1.87 1.50
CA MET A 24 1.98 -3.31 1.28
C MET A 24 2.27 -3.55 -0.19
N LYS A 25 3.46 -4.09 -0.45
CA LYS A 25 4.03 -4.22 -1.79
C LYS A 25 3.57 -5.52 -2.45
N GLY A 26 3.20 -5.46 -3.73
CA GLY A 26 2.93 -6.67 -4.48
C GLY A 26 4.19 -7.51 -4.67
N GLY A 27 4.07 -8.84 -4.76
CA GLY A 27 5.19 -9.72 -5.12
C GLY A 27 5.78 -9.47 -6.53
N LEU A 28 5.24 -8.50 -7.27
CA LEU A 28 5.66 -8.10 -8.62
C LEU A 28 6.41 -6.76 -8.67
N ASP A 29 6.55 -6.06 -7.54
CA ASP A 29 7.16 -4.73 -7.52
C ASP A 29 8.68 -4.80 -7.25
N SER A 30 9.45 -4.00 -7.99
CA SER A 30 10.92 -3.94 -7.88
C SER A 30 11.38 -3.63 -6.46
N TYR A 31 12.53 -4.17 -6.01
CA TYR A 31 13.16 -3.89 -4.70
C TYR A 31 13.47 -2.41 -4.40
N ALA A 32 13.17 -1.47 -5.30
CA ALA A 32 13.35 -0.05 -5.05
C ALA A 32 12.42 0.46 -3.93
N PRO A 33 12.90 1.39 -3.08
CA PRO A 33 12.06 2.12 -2.13
C PRO A 33 10.93 2.87 -2.84
N PHE A 34 9.75 2.93 -2.22
CA PHE A 34 8.65 3.75 -2.70
C PHE A 34 8.72 5.14 -2.11
N THR A 35 8.76 6.15 -2.98
CA THR A 35 8.64 7.55 -2.60
C THR A 35 7.23 8.05 -2.87
N LEU A 36 6.61 8.70 -1.89
CA LEU A 36 5.35 9.44 -2.05
C LEU A 36 5.58 10.89 -1.65
N ASN A 37 5.24 11.82 -2.52
CA ASN A 37 5.59 13.25 -2.35
C ASN A 37 7.09 13.48 -2.06
N GLY A 38 7.96 12.62 -2.61
CA GLY A 38 9.41 12.69 -2.40
C GLY A 38 9.92 12.21 -1.03
N MET A 39 9.06 11.60 -0.20
CA MET A 39 9.45 10.94 1.05
C MET A 39 9.31 9.42 0.94
N ASP A 40 10.27 8.69 1.50
CA ASP A 40 10.22 7.22 1.54
C ASP A 40 9.09 6.74 2.47
N ILE A 41 8.25 5.83 1.97
CA ILE A 41 7.23 5.16 2.77
C ILE A 41 7.79 3.84 3.30
N SER A 42 7.54 3.55 4.58
CA SER A 42 7.87 2.26 5.18
C SER A 42 7.05 1.11 4.57
N GLU A 43 7.71 -0.01 4.33
CA GLU A 43 7.08 -1.26 3.90
C GLU A 43 6.68 -2.14 5.11
N CYS A 44 5.66 -2.97 4.96
CA CYS A 44 5.22 -3.92 5.98
C CYS A 44 4.98 -5.32 5.38
N SER A 45 5.62 -6.35 5.95
CA SER A 45 5.58 -7.73 5.44
C SER A 45 4.30 -8.50 5.77
N SER A 46 3.63 -8.17 6.86
CA SER A 46 2.34 -8.74 7.23
C SER A 46 1.54 -7.79 8.12
N TYR A 47 0.22 -7.89 8.05
CA TYR A 47 -0.67 -7.15 8.94
C TYR A 47 -1.85 -8.03 9.34
N VAL A 48 -2.41 -7.77 10.52
CA VAL A 48 -3.60 -8.47 10.99
C VAL A 48 -4.82 -7.61 10.69
N TYR A 49 -5.76 -8.18 9.94
CA TYR A 49 -7.03 -7.55 9.62
C TYR A 49 -8.17 -8.50 9.99
N LEU A 50 -9.09 -8.00 10.82
CA LEU A 50 -10.26 -8.78 11.29
C LEU A 50 -9.87 -10.14 11.90
N GLY A 51 -8.72 -10.20 12.59
CA GLY A 51 -8.22 -11.42 13.22
C GLY A 51 -7.51 -12.41 12.29
N ARG A 52 -7.39 -12.11 10.98
CA ARG A 52 -6.57 -12.87 10.04
C ARG A 52 -5.26 -12.12 9.76
N GLU A 53 -4.14 -12.80 9.90
CA GLU A 53 -2.87 -12.31 9.38
C GLU A 53 -2.86 -12.44 7.86
N ILE A 54 -2.47 -11.36 7.18
CA ILE A 54 -2.32 -11.30 5.73
C ILE A 54 -0.85 -11.05 5.48
N ASN A 55 -0.18 -12.06 4.91
CA ASN A 55 1.22 -11.97 4.56
C ASN A 55 1.41 -11.48 3.13
N MET A 56 2.40 -10.61 2.93
CA MET A 56 2.75 -10.03 1.63
C MET A 56 3.10 -11.09 0.57
N MET A 57 3.82 -12.15 0.94
CA MET A 57 4.26 -13.16 -0.02
C MET A 57 3.16 -14.12 -0.45
N ASN A 58 2.23 -14.43 0.47
CA ASN A 58 1.34 -15.57 0.30
C ASN A 58 -0.13 -15.17 0.09
N ASP A 59 -0.60 -14.15 0.81
CA ASP A 59 -2.04 -13.84 0.91
C ASP A 59 -2.44 -12.58 0.12
N LEU A 60 -1.47 -11.75 -0.31
CA LEU A 60 -1.74 -10.41 -0.82
C LEU A 60 -2.62 -10.40 -2.08
N THR A 61 -2.30 -11.22 -3.09
CA THR A 61 -3.09 -11.29 -4.33
C THR A 61 -4.52 -11.73 -4.06
N GLN A 62 -4.69 -12.70 -3.16
CA GLN A 62 -6.01 -13.19 -2.75
C GLN A 62 -6.79 -12.08 -2.05
N GLU A 63 -6.16 -11.36 -1.13
CA GLU A 63 -6.78 -10.26 -0.38
C GLU A 63 -7.18 -9.11 -1.30
N LEU A 64 -6.32 -8.70 -2.24
CA LEU A 64 -6.64 -7.65 -3.21
C LEU A 64 -7.86 -8.04 -4.07
N SER A 65 -7.96 -9.30 -4.49
CA SER A 65 -9.12 -9.83 -5.22
C SER A 65 -10.40 -9.77 -4.38
N ARG A 66 -10.33 -10.11 -3.08
CA ARG A 66 -11.47 -10.01 -2.16
C ARG A 66 -11.95 -8.58 -2.00
N ARG A 67 -11.04 -7.63 -1.80
CA ARG A 67 -11.36 -6.20 -1.64
C ARG A 67 -11.98 -5.62 -2.90
N LYS A 68 -11.47 -5.99 -4.07
CA LYS A 68 -12.04 -5.58 -5.36
C LYS A 68 -13.47 -6.08 -5.57
N ARG A 69 -13.86 -7.21 -4.97
CA ARG A 69 -15.26 -7.72 -5.00
C ARG A 69 -16.18 -7.02 -4.00
N ALA A 70 -15.62 -6.37 -2.98
CA ALA A 70 -16.37 -5.70 -1.92
C ALA A 70 -16.54 -4.19 -2.14
N THR A 71 -15.91 -3.65 -3.20
CA THR A 71 -15.97 -2.23 -3.61
C THR A 71 -16.82 -2.12 -4.88
#